data_AF-A0A6V7PQL7-F1
#
_entry.id   AF-A0A6V7PQL7-F1
#
_cell.length_a   1.000
_cell.length_b   1.000
_cell.length_c   1.000
_cell.angle_alpha   90.00
_cell.angle_beta   90.00
_cell.angle_gamma   90.00
#
_symmetry.space_group_name_H-M   'P 1'
#
loop_
_entity.id
_entity.type
_entity.pdbx_description
1 polymer ?
#
loop_
_entity_poly.entity_id
_entity_poly.type
_entity_poly.pdbx_seq_one_letter_code
_entity_poly.pdbx_strand_id
1 'polypeptide(L)'
;MEIVSKLRNLDAYPKVNEDFYSRTLSGGLITILSAVAIVFLFLSEIRLYLYSATETKLIVDTSRGERLRINFDVTFPALACSLVAVDTMDVSGEQHYDIKHDIIKKRIDHLGNVIESRQDGVGAPKIERPLQRHGGRLEHNESYCGSCYGAEVSDDDCCNSCDEVREAYQKKGWGLSNPDLIDQCKREGFIQKIKDEQGEGCNIHGFLEVNKVAGNFHFAPGKSFHQSFNFLQDC
;
A
#
# COMPACT_ATOMS: atom_id res chain seq x y z
N MET A 1 61.91 21.12 -17.78
CA MET A 1 62.26 21.72 -19.09
C MET A 1 61.38 21.24 -20.24
N GLU A 2 60.73 20.06 -20.18
CA GLU A 2 59.87 19.56 -21.27
C GLU A 2 58.48 20.22 -21.39
N ILE A 3 57.93 20.73 -20.28
CA ILE A 3 56.58 21.34 -20.29
C ILE A 3 56.62 22.69 -21.00
N VAL A 4 57.70 23.45 -20.78
CA VAL A 4 57.91 24.78 -21.39
C VAL A 4 58.15 24.67 -22.89
N SER A 5 58.83 23.62 -23.37
CA SER A 5 59.00 23.38 -24.81
C SER A 5 57.71 22.97 -25.49
N LYS A 6 56.84 22.18 -24.83
CA LYS A 6 55.50 21.85 -25.35
C LYS A 6 54.55 23.05 -25.37
N LEU A 7 54.60 23.91 -24.35
CA LEU A 7 53.83 25.17 -24.31
C LEU A 7 54.26 26.14 -25.42
N ARG A 8 55.54 26.13 -25.80
CA ARG A 8 56.06 26.97 -26.89
C ARG A 8 55.49 26.60 -28.27
N ASN A 9 54.94 25.39 -28.43
CA ASN A 9 54.24 24.96 -29.65
C ASN A 9 52.75 25.36 -29.66
N LEU A 10 52.19 25.83 -28.54
CA LEU A 10 50.81 26.34 -28.42
C LEU A 10 50.72 27.86 -28.61
N ASP A 11 51.86 28.52 -28.87
CA ASP A 11 51.93 29.96 -29.15
C ASP A 11 51.53 30.22 -30.61
N ALA A 12 50.26 30.57 -30.83
CA ALA A 12 49.67 30.78 -32.15
C ALA A 12 49.99 32.14 -32.79
N TYR A 13 50.75 33.00 -32.11
CA TYR A 13 51.02 34.38 -32.56
C TYR A 13 52.49 34.61 -32.95
N PRO A 14 52.77 35.33 -34.06
CA PRO A 14 54.13 35.67 -34.45
C PRO A 14 54.77 36.61 -33.41
N LYS A 15 56.00 36.30 -33.00
CA LYS A 15 56.72 37.09 -32.00
C LYS A 15 57.12 38.44 -32.57
N VAL A 16 56.71 39.51 -31.90
CA VAL A 16 57.01 40.89 -32.28
C VAL A 16 58.46 41.24 -31.90
N ASN A 17 59.15 42.04 -32.72
CA ASN A 17 60.55 42.45 -32.48
C ASN A 17 60.72 43.14 -31.11
N GLU A 18 61.85 42.88 -30.44
CA GLU A 18 62.09 43.33 -29.05
C GLU A 18 62.12 44.86 -28.86
N ASP A 19 62.29 45.63 -29.95
CA ASP A 19 62.36 47.09 -29.92
C ASP A 19 61.01 47.79 -29.71
N PHE A 20 59.90 47.06 -29.87
CA PHE A 20 58.54 47.63 -29.76
C PHE A 20 57.87 47.38 -28.40
N TYR A 21 58.54 46.73 -27.44
CA TYR A 21 58.01 46.56 -26.08
C TYR A 21 59.06 46.83 -25.02
N SER A 22 58.65 47.51 -23.95
CA SER A 22 59.49 47.69 -22.75
C SER A 22 59.03 46.70 -21.67
N ARG A 23 59.91 45.76 -21.29
CA ARG A 23 59.64 44.83 -20.20
C ARG A 23 59.84 45.55 -18.88
N THR A 24 58.76 45.84 -18.17
CA THR A 24 58.83 46.37 -16.80
C THR A 24 58.59 45.25 -15.79
N LEU A 25 59.43 45.18 -14.76
CA LEU A 25 59.28 44.18 -13.68
C LEU A 25 57.95 44.35 -12.94
N SER A 26 57.47 45.58 -12.80
CA SER A 26 56.17 45.91 -12.20
C SER A 26 54.99 45.42 -13.04
N GLY A 27 55.03 45.58 -14.37
CA GLY A 27 53.99 45.07 -15.27
C GLY A 27 53.87 43.55 -15.26
N GLY A 28 55.02 42.85 -15.21
CA GLY A 28 55.06 41.39 -15.05
C GLY A 28 54.42 40.91 -13.75
N LEU A 29 54.74 41.55 -12.61
CA LEU A 29 54.16 41.22 -11.31
C LEU A 29 52.64 41.44 -11.29
N ILE A 30 52.17 42.57 -11.83
CA ILE A 30 50.73 42.88 -11.93
C ILE A 30 50.01 41.85 -12.80
N THR A 31 50.63 41.41 -13.90
CA THR A 31 50.05 40.41 -14.82
C THR A 31 49.91 39.05 -14.12
N ILE A 32 50.90 38.62 -13.34
CA ILE A 32 50.86 37.37 -12.58
C ILE A 32 49.76 37.43 -11.51
N LEU A 33 49.71 38.52 -10.72
CA LEU A 33 48.67 38.69 -9.70
C LEU A 33 47.26 38.69 -10.30
N SER A 34 47.08 39.38 -11.44
CA SER A 34 45.80 39.43 -12.15
C SER A 34 45.40 38.06 -12.68
N ALA A 35 46.34 37.30 -13.27
CA ALA A 35 46.08 35.95 -13.77
C ALA A 35 45.66 34.99 -12.63
N VAL A 36 46.33 35.05 -11.48
CA VAL A 36 45.97 34.25 -10.30
C VAL A 36 44.57 34.60 -9.81
N ALA A 37 44.23 35.89 -9.71
CA ALA A 37 42.91 36.33 -9.30
C ALA A 37 41.82 35.86 -10.27
N ILE A 38 42.06 35.98 -11.59
CA ILE A 38 41.12 35.51 -12.62
C ILE A 38 40.89 34.00 -12.51
N VAL A 39 41.95 33.20 -12.37
CA VAL A 39 41.83 31.73 -12.24
C VAL A 39 41.08 31.35 -10.97
N PHE A 40 41.36 32.03 -9.84
CA PHE A 40 40.65 31.79 -8.59
C PHE A 40 39.14 32.06 -8.71
N LEU A 41 38.77 33.22 -9.29
CA LEU A 41 37.37 33.57 -9.51
C LEU A 41 36.68 32.59 -10.46
N PHE A 42 37.36 32.20 -11.54
CA PHE A 42 36.84 31.24 -12.51
C PHE A 42 36.53 29.88 -11.86
N LEU A 43 37.44 29.35 -11.05
CA LEU A 43 37.21 28.09 -10.33
C LEU A 43 36.10 28.20 -9.28
N SER A 44 35.99 29.35 -8.61
CA SER A 44 34.91 29.60 -7.64
C SER A 44 33.54 29.63 -8.32
N GLU A 45 33.41 30.36 -9.43
CA GLU A 45 32.15 30.45 -10.18
C GLU A 45 31.77 29.11 -10.81
N ILE A 46 32.73 28.35 -11.34
CA ILE A 46 32.46 27.00 -11.83
C ILE A 46 31.93 26.10 -10.73
N ARG A 47 32.53 26.17 -9.53
CA ARG A 47 32.07 25.37 -8.39
C ARG A 47 30.64 25.75 -7.98
N LEU A 48 30.31 27.04 -7.98
CA LEU A 48 28.95 27.52 -7.69
C LEU A 48 27.96 27.10 -8.78
N TYR A 49 28.33 27.21 -10.05
CA TYR A 49 27.50 26.81 -11.18
C TYR A 49 27.21 25.30 -11.18
N LEU A 50 28.20 24.48 -10.81
CA LEU A 50 28.04 23.02 -10.69
C LEU A 50 27.32 22.60 -9.41
N TYR A 51 27.13 23.51 -8.45
CA TYR A 51 26.36 23.23 -7.25
C TYR A 51 24.86 23.28 -7.58
N SER A 52 24.23 22.12 -7.66
CA SER A 52 22.79 22.01 -7.81
C SER A 52 22.11 22.16 -6.44
N ALA A 53 21.27 23.18 -6.29
CA ALA A 53 20.39 23.35 -5.13
C ALA A 53 18.97 22.87 -5.47
N THR A 54 18.37 22.06 -4.61
CA THR A 54 16.99 21.59 -4.78
C THR A 54 16.01 22.62 -4.24
N GLU A 55 15.23 23.24 -5.13
CA GLU A 55 14.16 24.19 -4.78
C GLU A 55 12.80 23.49 -4.79
N THR A 56 12.11 23.51 -3.64
CA THR A 56 10.75 22.96 -3.53
C THR A 56 9.73 23.99 -4.01
N LYS A 57 9.00 23.68 -5.08
CA LYS A 57 7.94 24.54 -5.61
C LYS A 57 6.57 23.93 -5.34
N LEU A 58 5.65 24.77 -4.86
CA LEU A 58 4.24 24.42 -4.73
C LEU A 58 3.55 24.73 -6.06
N ILE A 59 2.97 23.70 -6.68
CA ILE A 59 2.19 23.82 -7.90
C ILE A 59 0.75 23.41 -7.62
N VAL A 60 -0.19 24.04 -8.33
CA VAL A 60 -1.59 23.61 -8.28
C VAL A 60 -1.70 22.29 -9.04
N ASP A 61 -2.20 21.28 -8.36
CA ASP A 61 -2.47 19.99 -8.98
C ASP A 61 -3.76 20.09 -9.82
N THR A 62 -3.63 19.97 -11.15
CA THR A 62 -4.75 19.99 -12.09
C THR A 62 -5.28 18.59 -12.42
N SER A 63 -4.69 17.54 -11.85
CA SER A 63 -5.19 16.18 -12.04
C SER A 63 -6.56 16.02 -11.36
N ARG A 64 -7.60 15.76 -12.16
CA ARG A 64 -8.96 15.49 -11.67
C ARG A 64 -9.32 14.03 -11.93
N GLY A 65 -9.86 13.36 -10.92
CA GLY A 65 -10.33 11.98 -11.04
C GLY A 65 -9.22 10.93 -11.06
N GLU A 66 -8.00 11.28 -10.66
CA GLU A 66 -6.95 10.29 -10.44
C GLU A 66 -7.25 9.45 -9.20
N ARG A 67 -6.84 8.18 -9.26
CA ARG A 67 -6.84 7.29 -8.11
C ARG A 67 -5.47 7.30 -7.44
N LEU A 68 -5.48 7.29 -6.12
CA LEU A 68 -4.31 7.20 -5.27
C LEU A 68 -4.07 5.74 -4.88
N ARG A 69 -2.86 5.25 -5.13
CA ARG A 69 -2.42 3.95 -4.64
C ARG A 69 -1.76 4.09 -3.27
N ILE A 70 -2.40 3.55 -2.23
CA ILE A 70 -1.87 3.51 -0.87
C ILE A 70 -1.22 2.15 -0.67
N ASN A 71 0.10 2.14 -0.47
CA ASN A 71 0.84 0.93 -0.12
C ASN A 71 1.04 0.89 1.39
N PHE A 72 0.78 -0.25 2.02
CA PHE A 72 0.94 -0.43 3.46
C PHE A 72 1.49 -1.82 3.77
N ASP A 73 2.24 -1.88 4.87
CA ASP A 73 2.76 -3.09 5.48
C ASP A 73 2.66 -2.89 7.00
N VAL A 74 1.63 -3.46 7.61
CA VAL A 74 1.24 -3.22 9.00
C VAL A 74 1.14 -4.54 9.73
N THR A 75 1.72 -4.60 10.93
CA THR A 75 1.73 -5.79 11.78
C THR A 75 0.92 -5.58 13.04
N PHE A 76 -0.05 -6.45 13.28
CA PHE A 76 -0.87 -6.52 14.48
C PHE A 76 -0.44 -7.72 15.34
N PRO A 77 0.30 -7.53 16.45
CA PRO A 77 0.93 -8.63 17.19
C PRO A 77 -0.04 -9.49 18.03
N ALA A 78 -1.26 -9.02 18.26
CA ALA A 78 -2.25 -9.70 19.11
C ALA A 78 -3.64 -9.74 18.46
N LEU A 79 -3.67 -9.83 17.13
CA LEU A 79 -4.91 -9.86 16.36
C LEU A 79 -4.83 -10.93 15.27
N ALA A 80 -5.78 -11.86 15.30
CA ALA A 80 -5.88 -12.98 14.37
C ALA A 80 -6.15 -12.50 12.93
N CYS A 81 -5.47 -13.09 11.94
CA CYS A 81 -5.63 -12.72 10.53
C CYS A 81 -7.04 -12.95 9.99
N SER A 82 -7.76 -13.95 10.51
CA SER A 82 -9.15 -14.23 10.14
C SER A 82 -10.12 -13.12 10.56
N LEU A 83 -9.73 -12.27 11.52
CA LEU A 83 -10.55 -11.18 12.04
C LEU A 83 -10.22 -9.84 11.39
N VAL A 84 -8.99 -9.58 10.97
CA VAL A 84 -8.67 -8.23 10.45
C VAL A 84 -9.35 -7.98 9.11
N ALA A 85 -10.12 -6.91 9.01
CA ALA A 85 -10.64 -6.35 7.76
C ALA A 85 -10.04 -4.97 7.50
N VAL A 86 -9.98 -4.61 6.22
CA VAL A 86 -9.52 -3.30 5.76
C VAL A 86 -10.65 -2.64 5.01
N ASP A 87 -11.04 -1.47 5.47
CA ASP A 87 -12.19 -0.74 4.96
C ASP A 87 -11.78 0.68 4.59
N THR A 88 -12.36 1.19 3.52
CA THR A 88 -12.13 2.56 3.05
C THR A 88 -13.44 3.32 2.93
N MET A 89 -13.40 4.61 3.28
CA MET A 89 -14.51 5.53 3.14
C MET A 89 -14.00 6.87 2.66
N ASP A 90 -14.52 7.33 1.52
CA ASP A 90 -14.23 8.65 0.98
C ASP A 90 -15.34 9.67 1.29
N VAL A 91 -15.04 10.96 1.10
CA VAL A 91 -16.04 12.04 1.27
C VAL A 91 -17.17 12.01 0.24
N SER A 92 -17.01 11.26 -0.86
CA SER A 92 -18.04 11.05 -1.87
C SER A 92 -19.07 10.01 -1.43
N GLY A 93 -18.82 9.30 -0.31
CA GLY A 93 -19.63 8.20 0.17
C GLY A 93 -19.34 6.87 -0.53
N GLU A 94 -18.28 6.79 -1.35
CA GLU A 94 -17.80 5.53 -1.89
C GLU A 94 -17.12 4.75 -0.76
N GLN A 95 -17.60 3.53 -0.55
CA GLN A 95 -17.12 2.62 0.49
C GLN A 95 -16.69 1.32 -0.15
N HIS A 96 -15.48 0.88 0.17
CA HIS A 96 -15.01 -0.45 -0.18
C HIS A 96 -14.71 -1.22 1.11
N TYR A 97 -15.38 -2.35 1.27
CA TYR A 97 -15.31 -3.19 2.45
C TYR A 97 -14.54 -4.48 2.17
N ASP A 98 -13.73 -4.93 3.13
CA ASP A 98 -12.97 -6.20 3.09
C ASP A 98 -12.31 -6.48 1.72
N ILE A 99 -11.45 -5.56 1.26
CA ILE A 99 -10.76 -5.69 -0.03
C ILE A 99 -9.78 -6.88 0.02
N LYS A 100 -10.15 -8.01 -0.61
CA LYS A 100 -9.33 -9.25 -0.55
C LYS A 100 -8.30 -9.39 -1.66
N HIS A 101 -8.53 -8.83 -2.85
CA HIS A 101 -7.77 -9.18 -4.04
C HIS A 101 -6.32 -8.67 -4.03
N ASP A 102 -6.08 -7.52 -3.38
CA ASP A 102 -4.78 -6.83 -3.39
C ASP A 102 -4.08 -6.80 -2.01
N ILE A 103 -4.62 -7.54 -1.04
CA ILE A 103 -4.16 -7.57 0.35
C ILE A 103 -3.80 -9.00 0.73
N ILE A 104 -2.55 -9.20 1.16
CA ILE A 104 -2.06 -10.50 1.61
C ILE A 104 -1.92 -10.47 3.14
N LYS A 105 -2.58 -11.41 3.80
CA LYS A 105 -2.54 -11.59 5.27
C LYS A 105 -1.61 -12.75 5.61
N LYS A 106 -0.57 -12.48 6.38
CA LYS A 106 0.41 -13.47 6.87
C LYS A 106 0.23 -13.64 8.38
N ARG A 107 -0.02 -14.86 8.82
CA ARG A 107 -0.06 -15.21 10.25
C ARG A 107 1.34 -15.09 10.83
N ILE A 108 1.46 -14.48 11.99
CA ILE A 108 2.73 -14.34 12.70
C ILE A 108 2.61 -14.87 14.12
N ASP A 109 3.70 -15.44 14.62
CA ASP A 109 3.82 -15.81 16.02
C ASP A 109 4.05 -14.57 16.90
N HIS A 110 3.94 -14.71 18.21
CA HIS A 110 4.27 -13.70 19.22
C HIS A 110 5.69 -13.12 19.06
N LEU A 111 6.60 -13.90 18.47
CA LEU A 111 7.99 -13.53 18.20
C LEU A 111 8.18 -12.79 16.87
N GLY A 112 7.10 -12.58 16.09
CA GLY A 112 7.13 -11.91 14.79
C GLY A 112 7.56 -12.80 13.62
N ASN A 113 7.69 -14.11 13.84
CA ASN A 113 8.01 -15.06 12.77
C ASN A 113 6.75 -15.43 11.99
N VAL A 114 6.87 -15.54 10.66
CA VAL A 114 5.74 -15.93 9.79
C VAL A 114 5.43 -17.40 10.01
N ILE A 115 4.18 -17.68 10.40
CA ILE A 115 3.60 -19.01 10.42
C ILE A 115 3.03 -19.23 9.02
N GLU A 116 3.47 -20.28 8.33
CA GLU A 116 3.05 -20.59 6.95
C GLU A 116 1.53 -20.44 6.80
N SER A 117 1.10 -19.56 5.88
CA SER A 117 -0.32 -19.40 5.60
C SER A 117 -0.79 -20.67 4.91
N ARG A 118 -1.65 -21.47 5.56
CA ARG A 118 -2.52 -22.36 4.79
C ARG A 118 -3.16 -21.46 3.73
N GLN A 119 -3.03 -21.82 2.45
CA GLN A 119 -3.90 -21.24 1.44
C GLN A 119 -5.31 -21.34 2.00
N ASP A 120 -6.02 -20.22 2.12
CA ASP A 120 -7.43 -20.18 2.45
C ASP A 120 -8.13 -20.96 1.33
N GLY A 121 -8.17 -22.28 1.49
CA GLY A 121 -8.64 -23.21 0.52
C GLY A 121 -10.13 -22.98 0.37
N VAL A 122 -10.50 -22.25 -0.67
CA VAL A 122 -11.84 -22.24 -1.24
C VAL A 122 -12.17 -23.70 -1.55
N GLY A 123 -12.90 -24.32 -0.63
CA GLY A 123 -13.09 -25.76 -0.62
C GLY A 123 -13.48 -26.22 0.76
N ALA A 124 -14.66 -25.78 1.22
CA ALA A 124 -15.37 -26.55 2.23
C ALA A 124 -15.35 -28.03 1.80
N PRO A 125 -15.18 -28.99 2.73
CA PRO A 125 -15.15 -30.41 2.38
C PRO A 125 -16.34 -30.76 1.45
N LYS A 126 -16.21 -31.75 0.56
CA LYS A 126 -17.35 -32.17 -0.27
C LYS A 126 -18.46 -32.74 0.62
N ILE A 127 -19.70 -32.33 0.38
CA ILE A 127 -20.83 -32.72 1.21
C ILE A 127 -21.34 -34.07 0.73
N GLU A 128 -21.20 -35.11 1.54
CA GLU A 128 -21.71 -36.43 1.15
C GLU A 128 -23.23 -36.52 1.32
N ARG A 129 -23.86 -35.74 2.21
CA ARG A 129 -25.34 -35.66 2.43
C ARG A 129 -25.80 -34.36 3.12
N PRO A 130 -25.90 -33.20 2.45
CA PRO A 130 -26.42 -31.99 3.07
C PRO A 130 -27.93 -32.10 3.34
N LEU A 131 -28.40 -31.43 4.39
CA LEU A 131 -29.82 -31.09 4.53
C LEU A 131 -30.10 -29.88 3.65
N GLN A 132 -31.05 -30.00 2.72
CA GLN A 132 -31.50 -28.86 1.93
C GLN A 132 -32.42 -27.95 2.77
N ARG A 133 -32.55 -26.67 2.40
CA ARG A 133 -33.49 -25.70 3.01
C ARG A 133 -34.92 -26.23 3.14
N HIS A 134 -35.38 -27.07 2.19
CA HIS A 134 -36.72 -27.66 2.17
C HIS A 134 -36.85 -29.01 2.90
N GLY A 135 -35.81 -29.49 3.61
CA GLY A 135 -35.84 -30.76 4.35
C GLY A 135 -35.68 -32.02 3.50
N GLY A 136 -35.31 -31.89 2.22
CA GLY A 136 -35.01 -32.99 1.29
C GLY A 136 -33.51 -33.35 1.24
N ARG A 137 -33.19 -34.50 0.62
CA ARG A 137 -31.81 -34.89 0.26
C ARG A 137 -31.51 -34.42 -1.16
N LEU A 138 -30.26 -34.05 -1.44
CA LEU A 138 -29.81 -33.60 -2.77
C LEU A 138 -30.10 -34.67 -3.84
N GLU A 139 -30.94 -34.36 -4.83
CA GLU A 139 -31.13 -35.21 -6.00
C GLU A 139 -29.96 -35.06 -7.00
N HIS A 140 -29.81 -36.00 -7.92
CA HIS A 140 -28.62 -36.12 -8.78
C HIS A 140 -28.39 -34.94 -9.76
N ASN A 141 -29.31 -33.98 -9.85
CA ASN A 141 -29.22 -32.79 -10.70
C ASN A 141 -29.54 -31.47 -9.98
N GLU A 142 -29.63 -31.47 -8.64
CA GLU A 142 -29.91 -30.24 -7.88
C GLU A 142 -28.62 -29.59 -7.38
N SER A 143 -28.54 -28.26 -7.49
CA SER A 143 -27.50 -27.48 -6.82
C SER A 143 -27.79 -27.40 -5.33
N TYR A 144 -26.77 -27.67 -4.50
CA TYR A 144 -26.91 -27.53 -3.06
C TYR A 144 -27.28 -26.08 -2.68
N CYS A 145 -28.36 -25.95 -1.91
CA CYS A 145 -28.83 -24.70 -1.33
C CYS A 145 -28.97 -24.86 0.18
N GLY A 146 -28.03 -24.30 0.93
CA GLY A 146 -28.08 -24.26 2.39
C GLY A 146 -28.98 -23.15 2.93
N SER A 147 -29.43 -23.31 4.18
CA SER A 147 -30.27 -22.33 4.88
C SER A 147 -29.44 -21.14 5.37
N CYS A 148 -29.94 -19.91 5.20
CA CYS A 148 -29.40 -18.72 5.84
C CYS A 148 -30.08 -18.43 7.18
N TYR A 149 -30.76 -19.42 7.79
CA TYR A 149 -31.35 -19.33 9.13
C TYR A 149 -32.30 -18.13 9.34
N GLY A 150 -33.06 -17.75 8.31
CA GLY A 150 -34.01 -16.63 8.35
C GLY A 150 -33.42 -15.28 7.95
N ALA A 151 -32.15 -15.24 7.53
CA ALA A 151 -31.50 -14.04 7.03
C ALA A 151 -31.58 -13.87 5.50
N GLU A 152 -32.34 -14.72 4.80
CA GLU A 152 -32.59 -14.61 3.37
C GLU A 152 -33.26 -13.26 3.01
N VAL A 153 -32.88 -12.66 1.87
CA VAL A 153 -33.54 -11.45 1.33
C VAL A 153 -34.63 -11.86 0.35
N SER A 154 -34.36 -12.87 -0.46
CA SER A 154 -35.29 -13.46 -1.42
C SER A 154 -35.50 -14.96 -1.16
N ASP A 155 -36.56 -15.54 -1.72
CA ASP A 155 -36.80 -16.98 -1.62
C ASP A 155 -35.77 -17.82 -2.38
N ASP A 156 -35.00 -17.22 -3.29
CA ASP A 156 -33.95 -17.90 -4.05
C ASP A 156 -32.56 -17.76 -3.40
N ASP A 157 -32.43 -17.01 -2.31
CA ASP A 157 -31.15 -16.84 -1.61
C ASP A 157 -30.78 -18.11 -0.83
N CYS A 158 -29.54 -18.56 -1.02
CA CYS A 158 -28.96 -19.73 -0.38
C CYS A 158 -27.63 -19.36 0.28
N CYS A 159 -27.35 -19.96 1.44
CA CYS A 159 -26.07 -19.81 2.12
C CYS A 159 -25.37 -21.16 2.25
N ASN A 160 -24.28 -21.31 1.50
CA ASN A 160 -23.53 -22.55 1.38
C ASN A 160 -22.25 -22.56 2.23
N SER A 161 -21.75 -21.39 2.61
CA SER A 161 -20.57 -21.21 3.46
C SER A 161 -20.87 -20.45 4.75
N CYS A 162 -20.02 -20.58 5.77
CA CYS A 162 -20.16 -19.81 7.00
C CYS A 162 -20.06 -18.30 6.74
N ASP A 163 -19.21 -17.92 5.78
CA ASP A 163 -19.04 -16.54 5.36
C ASP A 163 -20.31 -15.98 4.71
N GLU A 164 -21.01 -16.75 3.87
CA GLU A 164 -22.30 -16.35 3.28
C GLU A 164 -23.39 -16.16 4.34
N VAL A 165 -23.49 -17.08 5.31
CA VAL A 165 -24.45 -16.93 6.43
C VAL A 165 -24.16 -15.66 7.23
N ARG A 166 -22.88 -15.40 7.51
CA ARG A 166 -22.45 -14.20 8.23
C ARG A 166 -22.78 -12.94 7.45
N GLU A 167 -22.55 -12.93 6.15
CA GLU A 167 -22.90 -11.79 5.28
C GLU A 167 -24.41 -11.56 5.23
N ALA A 168 -25.23 -12.62 5.18
CA ALA A 168 -26.69 -12.51 5.24
C ALA A 168 -27.16 -11.93 6.59
N TYR A 169 -26.62 -12.42 7.71
CA TYR A 169 -26.92 -11.91 9.06
C TYR A 169 -26.53 -10.44 9.20
N GLN A 170 -25.36 -10.08 8.66
CA GLN A 170 -24.89 -8.69 8.61
C GLN A 170 -25.86 -7.82 7.80
N LYS A 171 -26.35 -8.25 6.64
CA LYS A 171 -27.36 -7.47 5.89
C LYS A 171 -28.63 -7.18 6.70
N LYS A 172 -28.98 -8.05 7.66
CA LYS A 172 -30.16 -7.91 8.54
C LYS A 172 -29.89 -7.18 9.87
N GLY A 173 -28.65 -6.79 10.17
CA GLY A 173 -28.34 -6.19 11.49
C GLY A 173 -28.14 -7.21 12.61
N TRP A 174 -27.97 -8.49 12.30
CA TRP A 174 -27.87 -9.55 13.30
C TRP A 174 -26.41 -9.92 13.58
N GLY A 175 -26.08 -10.08 14.86
CA GLY A 175 -24.81 -10.63 15.29
C GLY A 175 -24.83 -12.16 15.30
N LEU A 176 -23.71 -12.77 14.94
CA LEU A 176 -23.54 -14.23 15.01
C LEU A 176 -23.39 -14.66 16.48
N SER A 177 -24.51 -14.85 17.17
CA SER A 177 -24.51 -15.09 18.62
C SER A 177 -24.03 -16.50 19.00
N ASN A 178 -24.38 -17.51 18.20
CA ASN A 178 -24.05 -18.92 18.44
C ASN A 178 -23.66 -19.63 17.13
N PRO A 179 -22.39 -19.58 16.73
CA PRO A 179 -21.91 -20.22 15.49
C PRO A 179 -22.07 -21.73 15.45
N ASP A 180 -22.18 -22.39 16.62
CA ASP A 180 -22.32 -23.85 16.74
C ASP A 180 -23.70 -24.37 16.29
N LEU A 181 -24.71 -23.50 16.23
CA LEU A 181 -26.06 -23.82 15.72
C LEU A 181 -26.11 -23.79 14.19
N ILE A 182 -25.08 -23.22 13.55
CA ILE A 182 -24.99 -23.03 12.11
C ILE A 182 -24.12 -24.15 11.55
N ASP A 183 -24.72 -25.01 10.75
CA ASP A 183 -24.08 -26.23 10.27
C ASP A 183 -22.89 -25.91 9.34
N GLN A 184 -23.01 -24.86 8.51
CA GLN A 184 -21.91 -24.39 7.66
C GLN A 184 -20.70 -23.95 8.50
N CYS A 185 -20.92 -23.17 9.57
CA CYS A 185 -19.85 -22.68 10.45
C CYS A 185 -19.20 -23.78 11.29
N LYS A 186 -20.00 -24.71 11.80
CA LYS A 186 -19.49 -25.87 12.55
C LYS A 186 -18.64 -26.78 11.66
N ARG A 187 -19.07 -26.98 10.42
CA ARG A 187 -18.39 -27.82 9.42
C ARG A 187 -17.07 -27.23 8.94
N GLU A 188 -17.05 -25.94 8.70
CA GLU A 188 -15.83 -25.21 8.29
C GLU A 188 -14.86 -25.01 9.46
N GLY A 189 -15.30 -25.28 10.69
CA GLY A 189 -14.46 -25.15 11.87
C GLY A 189 -14.06 -23.70 12.14
N PHE A 190 -14.92 -22.73 11.80
CA PHE A 190 -14.62 -21.31 11.94
C PHE A 190 -14.18 -20.93 13.37
N ILE A 191 -14.88 -21.47 14.38
CA ILE A 191 -14.53 -21.26 15.79
C ILE A 191 -13.21 -21.92 16.15
N GLN A 192 -12.91 -23.09 15.57
CA GLN A 192 -11.63 -23.74 15.77
C GLN A 192 -10.50 -22.91 15.16
N LYS A 193 -10.70 -22.34 13.96
CA LYS A 193 -9.73 -21.43 13.32
C LYS A 193 -9.41 -20.22 14.18
N ILE A 194 -10.42 -19.56 14.75
CA ILE A 194 -10.20 -18.43 15.66
C ILE A 194 -9.47 -18.86 16.94
N LYS A 195 -9.81 -20.03 17.50
CA LYS A 195 -9.15 -20.57 18.70
C LYS A 195 -7.70 -20.95 18.43
N ASP A 196 -7.42 -21.55 17.28
CA ASP A 196 -6.07 -21.92 16.85
C ASP A 196 -5.20 -20.67 16.58
N GLU A 197 -5.83 -19.57 16.15
CA GLU A 197 -5.20 -18.26 15.97
C GLU A 197 -5.11 -17.45 17.27
N GLN A 198 -5.53 -17.97 18.43
CA GLN A 198 -5.41 -17.25 19.70
C GLN A 198 -3.94 -17.11 20.11
N GLY A 199 -3.54 -15.86 20.34
CA GLY A 199 -2.16 -15.50 20.64
C GLY A 199 -1.33 -15.16 19.40
N GLU A 200 -1.77 -15.56 18.22
CA GLU A 200 -1.09 -15.17 17.00
C GLU A 200 -1.36 -13.69 16.65
N GLY A 201 -0.44 -13.13 15.88
CA GLY A 201 -0.62 -11.84 15.23
C GLY A 201 -0.87 -11.99 13.72
N CYS A 202 -1.10 -10.85 13.07
CA CYS A 202 -1.25 -10.76 11.63
C CYS A 202 -0.38 -9.66 11.05
N ASN A 203 0.43 -9.99 10.05
CA ASN A 203 1.04 -9.02 9.16
C ASN A 203 0.18 -8.87 7.90
N ILE A 204 -0.21 -7.64 7.59
CA ILE A 204 -1.05 -7.31 6.44
C ILE A 204 -0.26 -6.36 5.56
N HIS A 205 0.00 -6.78 4.34
CA HIS A 205 0.70 -5.98 3.35
C HIS A 205 -0.01 -6.07 2.01
N GLY A 206 0.04 -4.98 1.27
CA GLY A 206 -0.66 -4.87 0.00
C GLY A 206 -0.80 -3.42 -0.42
N PHE A 207 -1.76 -3.19 -1.31
CA PHE A 207 -2.11 -1.86 -1.74
C PHE A 207 -3.61 -1.68 -1.88
N LEU A 208 -4.05 -0.44 -1.72
CA LEU A 208 -5.42 -0.01 -1.94
C LEU A 208 -5.41 1.04 -3.05
N GLU A 209 -6.40 0.98 -3.94
CA GLU A 209 -6.62 1.98 -4.96
C GLU A 209 -7.89 2.76 -4.62
N VAL A 210 -7.72 4.01 -4.18
CA VAL A 210 -8.83 4.87 -3.71
C VAL A 210 -8.89 6.16 -4.52
N ASN A 211 -10.01 6.87 -4.47
CA ASN A 211 -10.08 8.20 -5.07
C ASN A 211 -9.11 9.17 -4.38
N LYS A 212 -8.43 10.03 -5.16
CA LYS A 212 -7.53 11.07 -4.64
C LYS A 212 -8.33 12.25 -4.08
N VAL A 213 -9.05 11.99 -3.00
CA VAL A 213 -9.86 12.95 -2.25
C VAL A 213 -9.63 12.75 -0.75
N ALA A 214 -10.15 13.66 0.08
CA ALA A 214 -10.16 13.45 1.51
C ALA A 214 -10.96 12.18 1.85
N GLY A 215 -10.43 11.36 2.75
CA GLY A 215 -11.03 10.10 3.14
C GLY A 215 -10.25 9.43 4.25
N ASN A 216 -10.75 8.31 4.74
CA ASN A 216 -10.06 7.47 5.70
C ASN A 216 -10.05 6.02 5.22
N PHE A 217 -9.02 5.30 5.66
CA PHE A 217 -9.02 3.84 5.65
C PHE A 217 -8.68 3.38 7.05
N HIS A 218 -9.30 2.30 7.48
CA HIS A 218 -9.12 1.77 8.83
C HIS A 218 -9.00 0.26 8.81
N PHE A 219 -8.33 -0.25 9.85
CA PHE A 219 -8.24 -1.68 10.12
C PHE A 219 -9.20 -2.00 11.25
N ALA A 220 -10.15 -2.89 11.01
CA ALA A 220 -11.17 -3.27 11.97
C ALA A 220 -11.08 -4.77 12.33
N PRO A 221 -11.33 -5.14 13.59
CA PRO A 221 -11.59 -6.53 13.95
C PRO A 221 -13.02 -6.92 13.53
N GLY A 222 -13.14 -7.93 12.68
CA GLY A 222 -14.37 -8.37 12.03
C GLY A 222 -14.62 -7.63 10.71
N LYS A 223 -15.46 -8.23 9.84
CA LYS A 223 -15.98 -7.52 8.65
C LYS A 223 -16.90 -6.40 9.13
N SER A 224 -16.62 -5.16 8.72
CA SER A 224 -17.42 -3.99 9.07
C SER A 224 -18.80 -4.03 8.40
N PHE A 225 -19.72 -3.29 9.00
CA PHE A 225 -21.16 -3.40 8.78
C PHE A 225 -21.68 -2.22 7.95
N HIS A 226 -22.57 -2.47 6.98
CA HIS A 226 -23.32 -1.43 6.27
C HIS A 226 -24.53 -0.97 7.10
N GLN A 227 -24.31 -0.17 8.15
CA GLN A 227 -25.40 0.49 8.87
C GLN A 227 -25.37 1.92 8.38
N SER A 228 -26.47 2.35 7.78
CA SER A 228 -26.82 3.75 7.63
C SER A 228 -27.08 4.39 9.00
N PHE A 229 -26.16 4.22 9.95
CA PHE A 229 -26.14 4.97 11.19
C PHE A 229 -25.07 6.03 11.03
N ASN A 230 -25.53 7.27 11.03
CA ASN A 230 -24.72 8.44 11.32
C ASN A 230 -23.66 8.05 12.36
N PHE A 231 -22.40 7.99 11.95
CA PHE A 231 -21.30 8.05 12.90
C PHE A 231 -21.57 9.30 13.72
N LEU A 232 -21.99 9.12 14.98
CA LEU A 232 -21.86 10.15 16.00
C LEU A 232 -20.35 10.30 16.18
N GLN A 233 -19.78 11.15 15.33
CA GLN A 233 -18.51 11.75 15.55
C GLN A 233 -18.74 12.74 16.68
N ASP A 234 -18.54 12.27 17.92
CA ASP A 234 -18.45 13.17 19.06
C ASP A 234 -17.36 14.21 18.75
N CYS A 235 -17.77 15.47 18.88
CA CYS A 235 -17.01 16.69 18.63
C CYS A 235 -15.63 16.72 19.30
#